data_AF-A0A2D4I8N0-F1
#
_entry.id   AF-A0A2D4I8N0-F1
#
_cell.length_a   1.000
_cell.length_b   1.000
_cell.length_c   1.000
_cell.angle_alpha   90.00
_cell.angle_beta   90.00
_cell.angle_gamma   90.00
#
_symmetry.space_group_name_H-M   'P 1'
#
loop_
_entity.id
_entity.type
_entity.pdbx_description
1 polymer ?
#
loop_
_entity_poly.entity_id
_entity_poly.type
_entity_poly.pdbx_seq_one_letter_code
_entity_poly.pdbx_strand_id
1 'polypeptide(L)'
;MHIVADLYAEVIGVLAQAKFPAVKKKFMAELKELRHKEQNPYMVQSIISLIMGMKFFRIKMYPVEDFEASLQFMQECAHYFLEVKDKDIKHALAGLFVEILVPVAAAVKNEVNVPCLRNFVESLYDTTLELSSRKKHSLALYPLVTCLLCVSQKQFFLNRWHIFLNNCLSNLKNKDPKMARVALESLYRLLWVY
;
A
#
# COMPACT_ATOMS: atom_id res chain seq x y z
N MET A 1 -10.55 -16.40 -7.82
CA MET A 1 -11.24 -15.37 -8.62
C MET A 1 -12.56 -15.09 -7.93
N HIS A 2 -12.67 -13.99 -7.19
CA HIS A 2 -13.87 -13.62 -6.41
C HIS A 2 -14.62 -12.49 -7.12
N ILE A 3 -15.13 -12.77 -8.33
CA ILE A 3 -15.72 -11.77 -9.23
C ILE A 3 -16.74 -10.88 -8.50
N VAL A 4 -17.60 -11.49 -7.67
CA VAL A 4 -18.62 -10.76 -6.91
C VAL A 4 -17.98 -9.78 -5.91
N ALA A 5 -16.98 -10.22 -5.15
CA ALA A 5 -16.29 -9.34 -4.20
C ALA A 5 -15.52 -8.22 -4.91
N ASP A 6 -14.96 -8.51 -6.08
CA ASP A 6 -14.27 -7.53 -6.91
C ASP A 6 -15.25 -6.46 -7.42
N LEU A 7 -16.42 -6.85 -7.92
CA LEU A 7 -17.48 -5.92 -8.34
C LEU A 7 -17.99 -5.07 -7.17
N TYR A 8 -18.18 -5.65 -5.98
CA TYR A 8 -18.53 -4.87 -4.79
C TYR A 8 -17.45 -3.85 -4.45
N ALA A 9 -16.18 -4.24 -4.49
CA ALA A 9 -15.07 -3.33 -4.25
C ALA A 9 -15.03 -2.19 -5.28
N GLU A 10 -15.35 -2.43 -6.55
CA GLU A 10 -15.45 -1.39 -7.57
C GLU A 10 -16.55 -0.38 -7.24
N VAL A 11 -17.74 -0.87 -6.86
CA VAL A 11 -18.85 -0.02 -6.43
C VAL A 11 -18.46 0.82 -5.22
N ILE A 12 -17.76 0.25 -4.23
CA ILE A 12 -17.23 1.00 -3.08
C ILE A 12 -16.21 2.05 -3.53
N GLY A 13 -15.33 1.73 -4.48
CA GLY A 13 -14.38 2.68 -5.07
C GLY A 13 -15.07 3.88 -5.71
N VAL A 14 -16.14 3.66 -6.48
CA VAL A 14 -16.96 4.71 -7.08
C VAL A 14 -17.72 5.50 -6.00
N LEU A 15 -18.34 4.82 -5.04
CA LEU A 15 -19.07 5.47 -3.95
C LEU A 15 -18.15 6.35 -3.11
N ALA A 16 -16.91 5.93 -2.87
CA ALA A 16 -15.93 6.70 -2.15
C ALA A 16 -15.60 8.04 -2.85
N GLN A 17 -15.69 8.12 -4.18
CA GLN A 17 -15.52 9.40 -4.89
C GLN A 17 -16.58 10.43 -4.51
N ALA A 18 -17.81 10.01 -4.26
CA ALA A 18 -18.92 10.91 -3.93
C ALA A 18 -19.13 11.08 -2.42
N LYS A 19 -18.84 10.06 -1.61
CA LYS A 19 -19.21 9.95 -0.20
C LYS A 19 -18.08 9.42 0.69
N PHE A 20 -16.84 9.85 0.42
CA PHE A 20 -15.66 9.39 1.15
C PHE A 20 -15.80 9.40 2.69
N PRO A 21 -16.30 10.47 3.35
CA PRO A 21 -16.41 10.49 4.81
C PRO A 21 -17.29 9.36 5.37
N ALA A 22 -18.38 9.03 4.68
CA ALA A 22 -19.28 7.96 5.10
C ALA A 22 -18.64 6.58 4.88
N VAL A 23 -17.98 6.37 3.73
CA VAL A 23 -17.26 5.12 3.42
C VAL A 23 -16.13 4.90 4.43
N LYS A 24 -15.29 5.92 4.67
CA LYS A 24 -14.22 5.90 5.68
C LYS A 24 -14.77 5.52 7.05
N LYS A 25 -15.82 6.22 7.51
CA LYS A 25 -16.43 5.97 8.83
C LYS A 25 -16.91 4.53 8.97
N LYS A 26 -17.62 4.01 7.96
CA LYS A 26 -18.13 2.63 7.99
C LYS A 26 -16.99 1.62 7.96
N PHE A 27 -16.02 1.79 7.06
CA PHE A 27 -14.85 0.90 6.97
C PHE A 27 -14.07 0.85 8.29
N MET A 28 -13.75 2.00 8.87
CA MET A 28 -12.96 2.04 10.12
C MET A 28 -13.73 1.45 11.30
N ALA A 29 -15.06 1.63 11.36
CA ALA A 29 -15.90 1.02 12.38
C ALA A 29 -15.90 -0.51 12.28
N GLU A 30 -16.12 -1.06 11.09
CA GLU A 30 -16.09 -2.51 10.84
C GLU A 30 -14.70 -3.09 11.12
N LEU A 31 -13.63 -2.43 10.64
CA LEU A 31 -12.27 -2.87 10.87
C LEU A 31 -11.95 -2.91 12.37
N LYS A 32 -12.37 -1.87 13.11
CA LYS A 32 -12.22 -1.84 14.56
C LYS A 32 -12.96 -3.00 15.21
N GLU A 33 -14.22 -3.25 14.84
CA GLU A 33 -15.01 -4.35 15.41
C GLU A 33 -14.34 -5.71 15.17
N LEU A 34 -13.91 -5.99 13.93
CA LEU A 34 -13.26 -7.26 13.59
C LEU A 34 -11.93 -7.46 14.34
N ARG A 35 -11.19 -6.37 14.60
CA ARG A 35 -9.94 -6.40 15.38
C ARG A 35 -10.15 -6.72 16.87
N HIS A 36 -11.31 -6.41 17.44
CA HIS A 36 -11.60 -6.65 18.86
C HIS A 36 -12.13 -8.06 19.14
N LYS A 37 -12.57 -8.77 18.11
CA LYS A 37 -13.02 -10.17 18.22
C LYS A 37 -11.81 -11.10 18.36
N GLU A 38 -12.04 -12.27 18.95
CA GLU A 38 -11.02 -13.31 19.08
C GLU A 38 -10.48 -13.72 17.70
N GLN A 39 -9.17 -13.68 17.54
CA GLN A 39 -8.54 -13.90 16.25
C GLN A 39 -8.49 -15.40 15.93
N ASN A 40 -9.14 -15.77 14.83
CA ASN A 40 -9.13 -17.10 14.25
C ASN A 40 -9.05 -16.99 12.71
N PRO A 41 -8.84 -18.09 11.97
CA PRO A 41 -8.68 -18.02 10.51
C PRO A 41 -9.87 -17.36 9.78
N TYR A 42 -11.09 -17.52 10.27
CA TYR A 42 -12.27 -16.88 9.70
C TYR A 42 -12.26 -15.36 9.92
N MET A 43 -11.87 -14.91 11.11
CA MET A 43 -11.73 -13.49 11.42
C MET A 43 -10.63 -12.83 10.59
N VAL A 44 -9.48 -13.50 10.43
CA VAL A 44 -8.40 -13.04 9.56
C VAL A 44 -8.91 -12.86 8.13
N GLN A 45 -9.62 -13.85 7.59
CA GLN A 45 -10.19 -13.76 6.24
C GLN A 45 -11.24 -12.65 6.11
N SER A 46 -12.03 -12.40 7.15
CA SER A 46 -13.02 -11.31 7.19
C SER A 46 -12.33 -9.94 7.15
N ILE A 47 -11.25 -9.76 7.91
CA ILE A 47 -10.43 -8.54 7.88
C ILE A 47 -9.81 -8.35 6.50
N ILE A 48 -9.21 -9.39 5.92
CA ILE A 48 -8.64 -9.34 4.57
C ILE A 48 -9.71 -8.95 3.54
N SER A 49 -10.89 -9.55 3.62
CA SER A 49 -11.99 -9.25 2.70
C SER A 49 -12.46 -7.80 2.82
N LEU A 50 -12.55 -7.27 4.05
CA LEU A 50 -12.86 -5.87 4.30
C LEU A 50 -11.80 -4.94 3.67
N ILE A 51 -10.50 -5.22 3.91
CA ILE A 51 -9.37 -4.46 3.34
C ILE A 51 -9.45 -4.46 1.80
N MET A 52 -9.68 -5.62 1.19
CA MET A 52 -9.78 -5.75 -0.27
C MET A 52 -11.02 -5.04 -0.85
N GLY A 53 -12.06 -4.82 -0.05
CA GLY A 53 -13.21 -3.99 -0.42
C GLY A 53 -12.85 -2.55 -0.76
N MET A 54 -11.69 -2.05 -0.29
CA MET A 54 -11.20 -0.70 -0.57
C MET A 54 -10.18 -0.65 -1.72
N LYS A 55 -9.88 -1.76 -2.40
CA LYS A 55 -8.77 -1.82 -3.40
C LYS A 55 -8.94 -0.86 -4.59
N PHE A 56 -10.17 -0.47 -4.91
CA PHE A 56 -10.47 0.49 -5.98
C PHE A 56 -10.67 1.93 -5.48
N PHE A 57 -10.41 2.19 -4.19
CA PHE A 57 -10.34 3.56 -3.70
C PHE A 57 -9.27 4.35 -4.48
N ARG A 58 -9.63 5.54 -4.94
CA ARG A 58 -8.72 6.45 -5.64
C ARG A 58 -8.65 7.76 -4.88
N ILE A 59 -7.42 8.20 -4.60
CA ILE A 59 -7.16 9.48 -3.95
C ILE A 59 -7.53 10.60 -4.92
N LYS A 60 -8.35 11.53 -4.45
CA LYS A 60 -8.56 12.78 -5.17
C LYS A 60 -7.36 13.70 -4.92
N MET A 61 -6.74 14.16 -5.99
CA MET A 61 -5.59 15.07 -5.90
C MET A 61 -6.01 16.51 -5.55
N TYR A 62 -7.25 16.89 -5.91
CA TYR A 62 -7.80 18.20 -5.63
C TYR A 62 -9.26 18.12 -5.18
N PRO A 63 -9.72 19.07 -4.33
CA PRO A 63 -8.90 20.09 -3.66
C PRO A 63 -7.98 19.46 -2.59
N VAL A 64 -7.04 20.24 -2.03
CA VAL A 64 -6.00 19.70 -1.14
C VAL A 64 -6.58 19.03 0.11
N GLU A 65 -7.74 19.49 0.58
CA GLU A 65 -8.45 18.94 1.72
C GLU A 65 -8.94 17.51 1.45
N ASP A 66 -9.39 17.22 0.23
CA ASP A 66 -9.79 15.86 -0.18
C ASP A 66 -8.57 14.93 -0.27
N PHE A 67 -7.44 15.46 -0.74
CA PHE A 67 -6.17 14.74 -0.76
C PHE A 67 -5.71 14.41 0.67
N GLU A 68 -5.66 15.40 1.56
CA GLU A 68 -5.25 15.22 2.95
C GLU A 68 -6.18 14.26 3.70
N ALA A 69 -7.50 14.36 3.51
CA ALA A 69 -8.46 13.44 4.12
C ALA A 69 -8.22 12.00 3.66
N SER A 70 -7.92 11.80 2.37
CA SER A 70 -7.58 10.50 1.79
C SER A 70 -6.28 9.94 2.37
N LEU A 71 -5.25 10.79 2.52
CA LEU A 71 -3.97 10.39 3.10
C LEU A 71 -4.08 10.12 4.60
N GLN A 72 -4.94 10.84 5.33
CA GLN A 72 -5.21 10.56 6.73
C GLN A 72 -5.83 9.17 6.91
N PHE A 73 -6.78 8.78 6.04
CA PHE A 73 -7.29 7.41 6.03
C PHE A 73 -6.20 6.39 5.74
N MET A 74 -5.35 6.64 4.74
CA MET A 74 -4.19 5.78 4.44
C MET A 74 -3.26 5.67 5.66
N GLN A 75 -3.04 6.76 6.39
CA GLN A 75 -2.24 6.78 7.60
C GLN A 75 -2.87 5.94 8.72
N GLU A 76 -4.19 5.96 8.92
CA GLU A 76 -4.87 5.09 9.89
C GLU A 76 -4.68 3.59 9.54
N CYS A 77 -4.76 3.25 8.25
CA CYS A 77 -4.43 1.90 7.77
C CYS A 77 -2.93 1.56 7.94
N ALA A 78 -2.03 2.54 7.76
CA ALA A 78 -0.59 2.37 7.95
C ALA A 78 -0.25 2.05 9.41
N HIS A 79 -0.89 2.73 10.37
CA HIS A 79 -0.75 2.39 11.79
C HIS A 79 -1.13 0.92 12.03
N TYR A 80 -2.24 0.46 11.45
CA TYR A 80 -2.62 -0.95 11.58
C TYR A 80 -1.63 -1.91 10.92
N PHE A 81 -1.07 -1.55 9.76
CA PHE A 81 -0.01 -2.34 9.09
C PHE A 81 1.24 -2.53 9.98
N LEU A 82 1.62 -1.49 10.72
CA LEU A 82 2.76 -1.54 11.64
C LEU A 82 2.44 -2.40 12.87
N GLU A 83 1.24 -2.29 13.43
CA GLU A 83 0.80 -3.03 14.63
C GLU A 83 0.53 -4.52 14.37
N VAL A 84 -0.05 -4.86 13.21
CA VAL A 84 -0.56 -6.22 12.97
C VAL A 84 0.58 -7.22 12.88
N LYS A 85 0.45 -8.34 13.60
CA LYS A 85 1.42 -9.45 13.58
C LYS A 85 1.09 -10.51 12.53
N ASP A 86 -0.20 -10.65 12.22
CA ASP A 86 -0.66 -11.60 11.22
C ASP A 86 -0.09 -11.27 9.84
N LYS A 87 0.50 -12.28 9.19
CA LYS A 87 1.20 -12.11 7.92
C LYS A 87 0.24 -11.75 6.79
N ASP A 88 -0.91 -12.42 6.74
CA ASP A 88 -1.80 -12.36 5.59
C ASP A 88 -2.59 -11.05 5.61
N ILE A 89 -2.97 -10.56 6.81
CA ILE A 89 -3.50 -9.19 6.97
C ILE A 89 -2.46 -8.15 6.55
N LYS A 90 -1.20 -8.32 6.97
CA LYS A 90 -0.11 -7.40 6.60
C LYS A 90 0.10 -7.36 5.07
N HIS A 91 0.03 -8.52 4.42
CA HIS A 91 0.12 -8.63 2.96
C HIS A 91 -1.07 -7.99 2.25
N ALA A 92 -2.28 -8.15 2.77
CA ALA A 92 -3.47 -7.50 2.23
C ALA A 92 -3.39 -5.96 2.31
N LEU A 93 -2.95 -5.42 3.45
CA LEU A 93 -2.71 -3.97 3.60
C LEU A 93 -1.63 -3.46 2.64
N ALA A 94 -0.55 -4.21 2.45
CA ALA A 94 0.48 -3.84 1.49
C ALA A 94 -0.06 -3.80 0.05
N GLY A 95 -0.86 -4.80 -0.33
CA GLY A 95 -1.55 -4.82 -1.62
C GLY A 95 -2.48 -3.62 -1.80
N LEU A 96 -3.29 -3.31 -0.78
CA LEU A 96 -4.17 -2.14 -0.78
C LEU A 96 -3.39 -0.83 -1.00
N PHE A 97 -2.28 -0.64 -0.30
CA PHE A 97 -1.45 0.55 -0.48
C PHE A 97 -0.87 0.66 -1.89
N VAL A 98 -0.40 -0.45 -2.46
CA VAL A 98 0.11 -0.48 -3.84
C VAL A 98 -0.98 -0.09 -4.83
N GLU A 99 -2.17 -0.69 -4.73
CA GLU A 99 -3.30 -0.39 -5.61
C GLU A 99 -3.67 1.09 -5.58
N ILE A 100 -3.66 1.71 -4.40
CA ILE A 100 -4.02 3.13 -4.22
C ILE A 100 -2.89 4.06 -4.68
N LEU A 101 -1.63 3.74 -4.39
CA LEU A 101 -0.48 4.61 -4.62
C LEU A 101 0.04 4.57 -6.06
N VAL A 102 -0.17 3.49 -6.81
CA VAL A 102 0.28 3.40 -8.22
C VAL A 102 -0.30 4.54 -9.07
N PRO A 103 -1.62 4.83 -9.05
CA PRO A 103 -2.18 6.00 -9.75
C PRO A 103 -1.61 7.34 -9.25
N VAL A 104 -1.32 7.44 -7.95
CA VAL A 104 -0.74 8.66 -7.36
C VAL A 104 0.68 8.89 -7.90
N ALA A 105 1.52 7.85 -7.95
CA ALA A 105 2.86 7.93 -8.52
C ALA A 105 2.87 8.40 -9.98
N ALA A 106 1.85 8.04 -10.77
CA ALA A 106 1.72 8.48 -12.16
C ALA A 106 1.32 9.97 -12.28
N ALA A 107 0.54 10.49 -11.34
CA ALA A 107 0.05 11.87 -11.33
C ALA A 107 1.06 12.87 -10.74
N VAL A 108 1.89 12.43 -9.79
CA VAL A 108 2.79 13.28 -9.01
C VAL A 108 4.11 13.51 -9.78
N LYS A 109 4.07 14.28 -10.87
CA LYS A 109 5.28 14.72 -11.60
C LYS A 109 5.82 16.10 -11.14
N ASN A 110 5.00 16.94 -10.51
CA ASN A 110 5.37 18.31 -10.15
C ASN A 110 5.00 18.76 -8.70
N GLU A 111 4.29 17.95 -7.90
CA GLU A 111 3.67 18.40 -6.63
C GLU A 111 4.04 17.60 -5.38
N VAL A 112 5.26 17.05 -5.28
CA VAL A 112 5.65 16.16 -4.16
C VAL A 112 5.92 16.87 -2.82
N ASN A 113 5.54 18.15 -2.70
CA ASN A 113 5.76 18.92 -1.48
C ASN A 113 4.55 18.94 -0.55
N VAL A 114 3.70 17.91 -0.56
CA VAL A 114 2.62 17.77 0.42
C VAL A 114 3.12 17.04 1.67
N PRO A 115 3.13 17.67 2.86
CA PRO A 115 3.69 17.08 4.08
C PRO A 115 3.05 15.75 4.48
N CYS A 116 1.76 15.54 4.22
CA CYS A 116 1.06 14.32 4.61
C CYS A 116 1.56 13.09 3.84
N LEU A 117 1.85 13.21 2.54
CA LEU A 117 2.41 12.13 1.73
C LEU A 117 3.84 11.79 2.17
N ARG A 118 4.66 12.81 2.45
CA ARG A 118 6.00 12.61 3.00
C ARG A 118 5.95 11.83 4.31
N ASN A 119 5.12 12.27 5.26
CA ASN A 119 5.00 11.63 6.57
C ASN A 119 4.51 10.17 6.43
N PHE A 120 3.59 9.91 5.51
CA PHE A 120 3.13 8.56 5.21
C PHE A 120 4.28 7.67 4.74
N VAL A 121 5.06 8.13 3.75
CA VAL A 121 6.23 7.39 3.24
C VAL A 121 7.26 7.13 4.33
N GLU A 122 7.65 8.17 5.07
CA GLU A 122 8.64 8.08 6.14
C GLU A 122 8.20 7.12 7.26
N SER A 123 6.90 7.09 7.58
CA SER A 123 6.37 6.19 8.62
C SER A 123 6.40 4.70 8.24
N LEU A 124 6.44 4.37 6.95
CA LEU A 124 6.32 2.98 6.47
C LEU A 124 7.61 2.42 5.87
N TYR A 125 8.46 3.26 5.29
CA TYR A 125 9.56 2.82 4.43
C TYR A 125 10.52 1.85 5.14
N ASP A 126 11.08 2.24 6.28
CA ASP A 126 12.12 1.46 6.95
C ASP A 126 11.59 0.09 7.42
N THR A 127 10.42 0.06 8.05
CA THR A 127 9.78 -1.20 8.47
C THR A 127 9.45 -2.09 7.27
N THR A 128 8.93 -1.51 6.19
CA THR A 128 8.56 -2.28 5.00
C THR A 128 9.81 -2.86 4.32
N LEU A 129 10.88 -2.06 4.21
CA LEU A 129 12.16 -2.49 3.65
C LEU A 129 12.78 -3.63 4.47
N GLU A 130 12.82 -3.50 5.79
CA GLU A 130 13.34 -4.54 6.69
C GLU A 130 12.56 -5.85 6.52
N LEU A 131 11.23 -5.78 6.56
CA LEU A 131 10.38 -6.96 6.40
C LEU A 131 10.49 -7.58 5.01
N SER A 132 10.66 -6.76 3.96
CA SER A 132 10.78 -7.23 2.58
C SER A 132 12.01 -8.12 2.36
N SER A 133 13.06 -7.94 3.17
CA SER A 133 14.28 -8.75 3.12
C SER A 133 14.04 -10.20 3.56
N ARG A 134 12.92 -10.48 4.24
CA ARG A 134 12.55 -11.82 4.70
C ARG A 134 11.77 -12.54 3.59
N LYS A 135 12.24 -13.73 3.18
CA LYS A 135 11.64 -14.54 2.09
C LYS A 135 10.11 -14.71 2.19
N LYS A 136 9.57 -14.84 3.40
CA LYS A 136 8.12 -15.01 3.61
C LYS A 136 7.28 -13.77 3.26
N HIS A 137 7.88 -12.58 3.18
CA HIS A 137 7.19 -11.33 2.87
C HIS A 137 7.64 -10.67 1.57
N SER A 138 8.80 -11.05 1.02
CA SER A 138 9.42 -10.38 -0.13
C SER A 138 8.46 -10.16 -1.31
N LEU A 139 7.76 -11.21 -1.75
CA LEU A 139 6.81 -11.12 -2.87
C LEU A 139 5.71 -10.07 -2.67
N ALA A 140 5.20 -9.94 -1.44
CA ALA A 140 4.11 -9.03 -1.13
C ALA A 140 4.61 -7.60 -0.86
N LEU A 141 5.81 -7.43 -0.31
CA LEU A 141 6.30 -6.13 0.15
C LEU A 141 7.20 -5.41 -0.86
N TYR A 142 7.83 -6.10 -1.80
CA TYR A 142 8.63 -5.46 -2.86
C TYR A 142 7.83 -4.42 -3.66
N PRO A 143 6.59 -4.72 -4.11
CA PRO A 143 5.76 -3.72 -4.76
C PRO A 143 5.46 -2.51 -3.87
N LEU A 144 5.28 -2.71 -2.56
CA LEU A 144 5.04 -1.61 -1.63
C LEU A 144 6.29 -0.73 -1.45
N VAL A 145 7.47 -1.32 -1.21
CA VAL A 145 8.73 -0.57 -1.11
C VAL A 145 8.96 0.25 -2.39
N THR A 146 8.70 -0.36 -3.55
CA THR A 146 8.75 0.31 -4.85
C THR A 146 7.81 1.52 -4.89
N CYS A 147 6.53 1.33 -4.56
CA CYS A 147 5.55 2.42 -4.60
C CYS A 147 5.92 3.55 -3.65
N LEU A 148 6.35 3.25 -2.41
CA LEU A 148 6.78 4.23 -1.44
C LEU A 148 7.95 5.07 -1.96
N LEU A 149 8.93 4.46 -2.61
CA LEU A 149 10.03 5.18 -3.27
C LEU A 149 9.51 6.04 -4.43
N CYS A 150 8.64 5.51 -5.29
CA CYS A 150 8.10 6.23 -6.45
C CYS A 150 7.30 7.49 -6.05
N VAL A 151 6.54 7.43 -4.94
CA VAL A 151 5.78 8.61 -4.44
C VAL A 151 6.58 9.48 -3.47
N SER A 152 7.80 9.08 -3.12
CA SER A 152 8.65 9.84 -2.19
C SER A 152 9.23 11.10 -2.83
N GLN A 153 9.61 12.05 -1.98
CA GLN A 153 10.35 13.23 -2.40
C GLN A 153 11.70 12.84 -3.00
N LYS A 154 12.15 13.59 -4.02
CA LYS A 154 13.40 13.34 -4.74
C LYS A 154 14.60 13.09 -3.82
N GLN A 155 14.75 13.88 -2.76
CA GLN A 155 15.88 13.74 -1.84
C GLN A 155 15.79 12.44 -1.03
N PHE A 156 14.59 12.06 -0.59
CA PHE A 156 14.36 10.78 0.09
C PHE A 156 14.68 9.61 -0.85
N PHE A 157 14.16 9.66 -2.09
CA PHE A 157 14.43 8.66 -3.11
C PHE A 157 15.94 8.46 -3.30
N LEU A 158 16.68 9.53 -3.65
CA LEU A 158 18.12 9.48 -3.93
C LEU A 158 18.92 8.90 -2.74
N ASN A 159 18.52 9.22 -1.52
CA ASN A 159 19.17 8.76 -0.30
C ASN A 159 18.87 7.30 0.09
N ARG A 160 17.85 6.67 -0.50
CA ARG A 160 17.33 5.38 -0.01
C ARG A 160 17.19 4.29 -1.09
N TRP A 161 16.97 4.67 -2.35
CA TRP A 161 16.66 3.73 -3.44
C TRP A 161 17.76 2.67 -3.65
N HIS A 162 19.02 3.04 -3.48
CA HIS A 162 20.17 2.15 -3.68
C HIS A 162 20.18 0.96 -2.71
N ILE A 163 19.61 1.11 -1.51
CA ILE A 163 19.49 0.03 -0.53
C ILE A 163 18.54 -1.05 -1.08
N PHE A 164 17.38 -0.63 -1.59
CA PHE A 164 16.40 -1.53 -2.17
C PHE A 164 16.87 -2.11 -3.52
N LEU A 165 17.60 -1.34 -4.34
CA LEU A 165 18.26 -1.82 -5.56
C LEU A 165 19.11 -3.06 -5.27
N ASN A 166 19.96 -3.02 -4.23
CA ASN A 166 20.80 -4.16 -3.86
C ASN A 166 19.96 -5.40 -3.50
N ASN A 167 18.83 -5.21 -2.81
CA ASN A 167 17.89 -6.27 -2.49
C ASN A 167 17.26 -6.88 -3.76
N CYS A 168 16.85 -6.05 -4.73
CA CYS A 168 16.35 -6.53 -6.02
C CYS A 168 17.41 -7.30 -6.81
N LEU A 169 18.63 -6.76 -6.92
CA LEU A 169 19.73 -7.39 -7.66
C LEU A 169 20.13 -8.76 -7.07
N SER A 170 20.14 -8.90 -5.74
CA SER A 170 20.41 -10.19 -5.10
C SER A 170 19.33 -11.24 -5.43
N ASN A 171 18.07 -10.83 -5.56
CA ASN A 171 16.97 -11.73 -5.89
C ASN A 171 16.87 -12.06 -7.39
N LEU A 172 17.38 -11.22 -8.28
CA LEU A 172 17.53 -11.57 -9.70
C LEU A 172 18.55 -12.70 -9.92
N LYS A 173 19.54 -12.82 -9.03
CA LYS A 173 20.51 -13.91 -9.05
C LYS A 173 19.95 -15.21 -8.45
N ASN A 174 18.84 -15.15 -7.71
CA ASN A 174 18.18 -16.32 -7.13
C ASN A 174 17.33 -17.07 -8.16
N LYS A 175 17.31 -18.41 -8.09
CA LYS A 175 16.60 -19.30 -9.02
C LYS A 175 15.07 -19.33 -8.89
N ASP A 176 14.45 -18.45 -8.10
CA ASP A 176 12.98 -18.38 -8.01
C ASP A 176 12.43 -17.43 -9.10
N PRO A 177 11.76 -17.96 -10.15
CA PRO A 177 11.29 -17.13 -11.27
C PRO A 177 10.25 -16.09 -10.85
N LYS A 178 9.44 -16.38 -9.83
CA LYS A 178 8.41 -15.43 -9.35
C LYS A 178 9.06 -14.23 -8.66
N MET A 179 10.04 -14.49 -7.80
CA MET A 179 10.76 -13.43 -7.11
C MET A 179 11.59 -12.60 -8.08
N ALA A 180 12.26 -13.24 -9.05
CA ALA A 180 13.00 -12.54 -10.10
C ALA A 180 12.09 -11.59 -10.91
N ARG A 181 10.89 -12.05 -11.29
CA ARG A 181 9.91 -11.21 -11.98
C ARG A 181 9.50 -9.99 -11.15
N VAL A 182 9.15 -10.20 -9.87
CA VAL A 182 8.75 -9.09 -8.97
C VAL A 182 9.89 -8.09 -8.76
N ALA A 183 11.13 -8.58 -8.58
CA ALA A 183 12.31 -7.74 -8.47
C ALA A 183 12.57 -6.93 -9.74
N LEU A 184 12.43 -7.55 -10.92
CA LEU A 184 12.61 -6.86 -12.20
C LEU A 184 11.54 -5.79 -12.44
N GLU A 185 10.27 -6.09 -12.14
CA GLU A 185 9.18 -5.13 -12.24
C GLU A 185 9.37 -3.94 -11.29
N SER A 186 9.87 -4.21 -10.09
CA SER A 186 10.24 -3.17 -9.11
C SER A 186 11.31 -2.23 -9.67
N LEU A 187 12.38 -2.79 -10.25
CA LEU A 187 13.47 -2.00 -10.85
C LEU A 187 12.99 -1.16 -12.04
N TYR A 188 12.21 -1.76 -12.94
CA TYR A 188 11.65 -1.05 -14.09
C TYR A 188 10.81 0.16 -13.65
N ARG A 189 9.97 0.01 -12.61
CA ARG A 189 9.16 1.12 -12.08
C ARG A 189 9.99 2.23 -11.45
N LEU A 190 11.05 1.89 -10.71
CA LEU A 190 11.94 2.89 -10.10
C LEU A 190 12.64 3.75 -11.15
N LEU A 191 13.10 3.13 -12.25
CA LEU A 191 13.78 3.81 -13.36
C LEU A 191 12.84 4.60 -14.28
N TRP A 192 11.53 4.31 -14.25
CA TRP A 192 10.56 5.03 -15.07
C TRP A 192 10.08 6.33 -14.39
N VAL A 193 10.10 6.37 -13.06
CA VAL A 193 9.63 7.52 -12.27
C VAL A 193 10.71 8.62 -12.14
N TYR A 194 12.00 8.25 -12.22
CA TYR A 194 13.16 9.14 -12.12
C TYR A 194 14.16 8.88 -13.23
#